data_AF-A0A1V5KRN7-F1
#
_entry.id   AF-A0A1V5KRN7-F1
#
_cell.length_a   1.000
_cell.length_b   1.000
_cell.length_c   1.000
_cell.angle_alpha   90.00
_cell.angle_beta   90.00
_cell.angle_gamma   90.00
#
_symmetry.space_group_name_H-M   'P 1'
#
loop_
_entity.id
_entity.type
_entity.pdbx_description
1 polymer ?
#
loop_
_entity_poly.entity_id
_entity_poly.type
_entity_poly.pdbx_seq_one_letter_code
_entity_poly.pdbx_strand_id
1 'polypeptide(L)'
;MEKVHMVINDTPLEVDSRSTIMEAAEQLGIKIPRLCYHPHLSIEGACRICIVEVDGNKNYLPSCATKVREGMVVATNSPEIRQARRDLLELILDNHPRECQTCERDANCELQNLAYSLGVRERLFEGRRKQHPIGSCATGSPSRRGSGPPLRR
;
A
#
# COMPACT_ATOMS: atom_id res chain seq x y z
N MET A 1 14.68 -19.46 -20.30
CA MET A 1 13.83 -18.89 -19.24
C MET A 1 12.83 -19.97 -18.90
N GLU A 2 12.81 -20.42 -17.65
CA GLU A 2 11.86 -21.42 -17.18
C GLU A 2 10.52 -20.72 -16.99
N LYS A 3 9.53 -21.11 -17.80
CA LYS A 3 8.19 -20.56 -17.76
C LYS A 3 7.31 -21.44 -16.88
N VAL A 4 6.40 -20.80 -16.16
CA VAL A 4 5.46 -21.47 -15.26
C VAL A 4 4.03 -21.08 -15.62
N HIS A 5 3.10 -22.02 -15.46
CA HIS A 5 1.69 -21.78 -15.61
C HIS A 5 1.07 -21.40 -14.26
N MET A 6 0.29 -20.32 -14.25
CA MET A 6 -0.45 -19.88 -13.08
C MET A 6 -1.80 -19.30 -13.49
N VAL A 7 -2.69 -19.10 -12.53
CA VAL A 7 -4.02 -18.53 -12.74
C VAL A 7 -4.17 -17.29 -11.87
N ILE A 8 -4.57 -16.16 -12.48
CA ILE A 8 -4.87 -14.91 -11.77
C ILE A 8 -6.32 -14.54 -12.09
N ASN A 9 -7.18 -14.43 -11.06
CA ASN A 9 -8.61 -14.12 -11.23
C ASN A 9 -9.28 -14.95 -12.35
N ASP A 10 -9.14 -16.28 -12.29
CA ASP A 10 -9.66 -17.24 -13.27
C ASP A 10 -9.07 -17.14 -14.69
N THR A 11 -8.06 -16.30 -14.89
CA THR A 11 -7.36 -16.16 -16.18
C THR A 11 -6.03 -16.92 -16.13
N PRO A 12 -5.85 -17.97 -16.95
CA PRO A 12 -4.57 -18.69 -17.03
C PRO A 12 -3.53 -17.83 -17.76
N LEU A 13 -2.30 -17.84 -17.24
CA LEU A 13 -1.17 -17.10 -17.79
C LEU A 13 0.12 -17.93 -17.67
N GLU A 14 1.00 -17.77 -18.66
CA GLU A 14 2.34 -18.33 -18.66
C GLU A 14 3.35 -17.19 -18.45
N VAL A 15 4.14 -17.26 -17.38
CA VAL A 15 5.11 -16.23 -16.98
C VAL A 15 6.48 -16.81 -16.68
N ASP A 16 7.52 -15.98 -16.67
CA ASP A 16 8.84 -16.40 -16.21
C ASP A 16 8.81 -16.71 -14.71
N SER A 17 9.36 -17.85 -14.30
CA SER A 17 9.54 -18.27 -12.90
C SER A 17 10.24 -17.22 -12.02
N ARG A 18 11.04 -16.33 -12.61
CA ARG A 18 11.74 -15.24 -11.91
C ARG A 18 10.85 -14.02 -11.68
N SER A 19 9.72 -13.92 -12.35
CA SER A 19 8.81 -12.78 -12.19
C SER A 19 8.10 -12.81 -10.84
N THR A 20 7.66 -11.64 -10.40
CA THR A 20 6.81 -11.50 -9.21
C THR A 20 5.33 -11.65 -9.57
N ILE A 21 4.48 -11.94 -8.59
CA ILE A 21 3.02 -11.96 -8.81
C ILE A 21 2.54 -10.58 -9.31
N MET A 22 3.15 -9.49 -8.85
CA MET A 22 2.83 -8.13 -9.32
C MET A 22 3.12 -7.95 -10.81
N GLU A 23 4.30 -8.38 -11.28
CA GLU A 23 4.68 -8.32 -12.70
C GLU A 23 3.77 -9.21 -13.55
N ALA A 24 3.42 -10.40 -13.07
CA ALA A 24 2.48 -11.29 -13.75
C ALA A 24 1.09 -10.66 -13.89
N ALA A 25 0.59 -9.99 -12.84
CA ALA A 25 -0.68 -9.28 -12.88
C ALA A 25 -0.64 -8.08 -13.85
N GLU A 26 0.48 -7.36 -13.95
CA GLU A 26 0.66 -6.26 -14.89
C GLU A 26 0.59 -6.70 -16.35
N GLN A 27 1.04 -7.92 -16.69
CA GLN A 27 0.91 -8.48 -18.04
C GLN A 27 -0.55 -8.69 -18.45
N LEU A 28 -1.44 -8.92 -17.49
CA LEU A 28 -2.90 -9.02 -17.70
C LEU A 28 -3.60 -7.66 -17.66
N GLY A 29 -2.85 -6.56 -17.47
CA GLY A 29 -3.42 -5.22 -17.26
C GLY A 29 -4.05 -5.03 -15.88
N ILE A 30 -3.87 -5.97 -14.95
CA ILE A 30 -4.40 -5.88 -13.58
C ILE A 30 -3.44 -5.05 -12.73
N LYS A 31 -3.84 -3.82 -12.41
CA LYS A 31 -3.07 -2.94 -11.53
C LYS A 31 -3.34 -3.25 -10.06
N ILE A 32 -2.38 -3.90 -9.40
CA ILE A 32 -2.43 -4.11 -7.94
C ILE A 32 -2.02 -2.82 -7.23
N PRO A 33 -2.80 -2.34 -6.24
CA PRO A 33 -2.45 -1.18 -5.42
C PRO A 33 -1.06 -1.31 -4.77
N ARG A 34 -0.26 -0.23 -4.82
CA ARG A 34 1.11 -0.19 -4.31
C ARG A 34 1.48 1.20 -3.80
N LEU A 35 2.37 1.25 -2.80
CA LEU A 35 2.99 2.50 -2.31
C LEU A 35 4.51 2.44 -2.32
N CYS A 36 5.11 1.37 -1.76
CA CYS A 36 6.56 1.26 -1.62
C CYS A 36 7.27 0.55 -2.78
N TYR A 37 6.53 0.05 -3.77
CA TYR A 37 7.12 -0.67 -4.91
C TYR A 37 7.42 0.30 -6.05
N HIS A 38 8.62 0.19 -6.61
CA HIS A 38 9.01 0.85 -7.84
C HIS A 38 9.89 -0.10 -8.68
N PRO A 39 9.69 -0.23 -10.00
CA PRO A 39 10.39 -1.22 -10.83
C PRO A 39 11.92 -1.08 -10.83
N HIS A 40 12.43 0.14 -10.62
CA HIS A 40 13.86 0.44 -10.63
C HIS A 40 14.51 0.44 -9.23
N LEU A 41 13.76 0.17 -8.17
CA LEU A 41 14.26 0.14 -6.79
C LEU A 41 14.24 -1.27 -6.20
N SER A 42 14.94 -1.45 -5.08
CA SER A 42 14.88 -2.69 -4.29
C SER A 42 13.47 -2.93 -3.76
N ILE A 43 13.14 -4.21 -3.59
CA ILE A 43 11.84 -4.63 -3.06
C ILE A 43 11.92 -4.61 -1.52
N GLU A 44 11.24 -3.65 -0.90
CA GLU A 44 11.19 -3.51 0.57
C GLU A 44 10.06 -4.31 1.21
N GLY A 45 8.88 -4.36 0.58
CA GLY A 45 7.69 -5.03 1.12
C GLY A 45 7.05 -4.37 2.36
N ALA A 46 7.46 -3.14 2.70
CA ALA A 46 7.03 -2.47 3.94
C ALA A 46 5.56 -2.06 3.98
N CYS A 47 4.98 -1.58 2.87
CA CYS A 47 3.62 -1.00 2.89
C CYS A 47 2.50 -2.03 2.97
N ARG A 48 2.76 -3.30 2.60
CA ARG A 48 1.78 -4.42 2.59
C ARG A 48 0.47 -4.20 1.82
N ILE A 49 0.24 -3.07 1.16
CA ILE A 49 -0.99 -2.80 0.39
C ILE A 49 -1.16 -3.76 -0.81
N CYS A 50 -0.05 -4.25 -1.36
CA CYS A 50 -0.05 -5.17 -2.50
C CYS A 50 -0.37 -6.63 -2.13
N ILE A 51 -0.98 -6.88 -0.96
CA ILE A 51 -1.38 -8.23 -0.55
C ILE A 51 -2.35 -8.85 -1.56
N VAL A 52 -2.17 -10.15 -1.78
CA VAL A 52 -3.02 -11.00 -2.60
C VAL A 52 -3.30 -12.31 -1.87
N GLU A 53 -4.39 -12.94 -2.26
CA GLU A 53 -4.78 -14.25 -1.77
C GLU A 53 -4.23 -15.30 -2.73
N VAL A 54 -3.59 -16.33 -2.17
CA VAL A 54 -3.01 -17.44 -2.93
C VAL A 54 -3.61 -18.72 -2.38
N ASP A 55 -4.15 -19.55 -3.27
CA ASP A 55 -4.77 -20.80 -2.87
C ASP A 55 -3.76 -21.72 -2.16
N GLY A 56 -4.20 -22.41 -1.11
CA GLY A 56 -3.37 -23.23 -0.23
C GLY A 56 -2.55 -22.46 0.82
N ASN A 57 -2.52 -21.12 0.80
CA ASN A 57 -1.83 -20.31 1.80
C ASN A 57 -2.81 -19.73 2.83
N LYS A 58 -2.49 -19.89 4.12
CA LYS A 58 -3.30 -19.31 5.23
C LYS A 58 -3.18 -17.79 5.36
N ASN A 59 -2.08 -17.22 4.88
CA ASN A 59 -1.74 -15.80 5.04
C ASN A 59 -1.74 -15.09 3.69
N TYR A 60 -2.14 -13.82 3.66
CA TYR A 60 -2.02 -13.00 2.46
C TYR A 60 -0.55 -12.68 2.14
N LEU A 61 -0.18 -12.91 0.88
CA LEU A 61 1.20 -12.75 0.42
C LEU A 61 1.39 -11.39 -0.27
N PRO A 62 2.56 -10.74 -0.13
CA PRO A 62 2.85 -9.50 -0.83
C PRO A 62 3.17 -9.78 -2.30
N SER A 63 2.35 -9.27 -3.23
CA SER A 63 2.57 -9.54 -4.66
C SER A 63 3.89 -8.98 -5.20
N CYS A 64 4.44 -7.93 -4.58
CA CYS A 64 5.67 -7.28 -5.01
C CYS A 64 6.94 -8.10 -4.72
N ALA A 65 6.91 -9.02 -3.75
CA ALA A 65 8.08 -9.79 -3.33
C ALA A 65 7.93 -11.29 -3.62
N THR A 66 6.70 -11.80 -3.65
CA THR A 66 6.43 -13.22 -3.89
C THR A 66 6.68 -13.57 -5.35
N LYS A 67 7.54 -14.57 -5.56
CA LYS A 67 7.80 -15.17 -6.87
C LYS A 67 6.67 -16.10 -7.29
N VAL A 68 6.43 -16.13 -8.60
CA VAL A 68 5.45 -17.02 -9.21
C VAL A 68 5.92 -18.48 -9.12
N ARG A 69 4.98 -19.41 -9.02
CA ARG A 69 5.25 -20.86 -8.96
C ARG A 69 4.26 -21.58 -9.86
N GLU A 70 4.67 -22.76 -10.33
CA GLU A 70 3.83 -23.64 -11.13
C GLU A 70 2.54 -24.00 -10.40
N GLY A 71 1.41 -23.89 -11.11
CA GLY A 71 0.08 -24.22 -10.59
C GLY A 71 -0.46 -23.23 -9.55
N MET A 72 0.15 -22.06 -9.38
CA MET A 72 -0.31 -21.07 -8.41
C MET A 72 -1.64 -20.44 -8.86
N VAL A 73 -2.62 -20.38 -7.95
CA VAL A 73 -3.90 -19.69 -8.17
C VAL A 73 -3.95 -18.46 -7.27
N VAL A 74 -4.14 -17.28 -7.86
CA VAL A 74 -4.10 -15.99 -7.16
C VAL A 74 -5.40 -15.22 -7.37
N ALA A 75 -5.98 -14.74 -6.28
CA ALA A 75 -7.08 -13.78 -6.30
C ALA A 75 -6.58 -12.39 -5.86
N THR A 76 -6.78 -11.38 -6.71
CA THR A 76 -6.30 -10.02 -6.44
C THR A 76 -7.37 -9.09 -5.88
N ASN A 77 -8.65 -9.49 -5.95
CA ASN A 77 -9.79 -8.64 -5.61
C ASN A 77 -10.90 -9.37 -4.81
N SER A 78 -10.54 -10.36 -3.99
CA SER A 78 -11.51 -11.02 -3.11
C SER A 78 -12.09 -10.03 -2.07
N PRO A 79 -13.29 -10.28 -1.53
CA PRO A 79 -13.89 -9.43 -0.49
C PRO A 79 -12.97 -9.24 0.72
N GLU A 80 -12.27 -10.30 1.13
CA GLU A 80 -11.34 -10.27 2.26
C GLU A 80 -10.11 -9.42 1.95
N ILE A 81 -9.50 -9.57 0.77
CA ILE A 81 -8.36 -8.74 0.35
C ILE A 81 -8.74 -7.27 0.27
N ARG A 82 -9.95 -6.95 -0.21
CA ARG A 82 -10.45 -5.56 -0.23
C ARG A 82 -10.56 -4.99 1.17
N GLN A 83 -11.05 -5.77 2.14
CA GLN A 83 -11.12 -5.34 3.53
C GLN A 83 -9.73 -5.17 4.14
N ALA A 84 -8.86 -6.17 4.00
CA ALA A 84 -7.49 -6.11 4.54
C ALA A 84 -6.70 -4.92 3.97
N ARG A 85 -6.88 -4.57 2.69
CA ARG A 85 -6.26 -3.38 2.09
C ARG A 85 -6.79 -2.08 2.69
N ARG A 86 -8.09 -2.00 2.99
CA ARG A 86 -8.68 -0.84 3.70
C ARG A 86 -8.05 -0.71 5.08
N ASP A 87 -8.02 -1.78 5.87
CA ASP A 87 -7.49 -1.77 7.23
C ASP A 87 -6.01 -1.36 7.27
N LEU A 88 -5.20 -1.89 6.32
CA LEU A 88 -3.79 -1.52 6.18
C LEU A 88 -3.63 -0.03 5.82
N LEU A 89 -4.46 0.48 4.92
CA LEU A 89 -4.39 1.88 4.52
C LEU A 89 -4.85 2.81 5.64
N GLU A 90 -5.89 2.44 6.39
CA GLU A 90 -6.33 3.14 7.59
C GLU A 90 -5.20 3.23 8.62
N LEU A 91 -4.48 2.12 8.87
CA LEU A 91 -3.35 2.11 9.79
C LEU A 91 -2.22 3.06 9.34
N ILE A 92 -1.96 3.15 8.03
CA ILE A 92 -0.99 4.09 7.47
C ILE A 92 -1.47 5.53 7.66
N LEU A 93 -2.72 5.81 7.28
CA LEU A 93 -3.32 7.14 7.40
C LEU A 93 -3.36 7.60 8.85
N ASP A 94 -3.56 6.69 9.79
CA ASP A 94 -3.68 7.00 11.21
C ASP A 94 -2.49 7.76 11.78
N ASN A 95 -1.27 7.39 11.39
CA ASN A 95 -0.07 8.12 11.77
C ASN A 95 0.31 9.26 10.79
N HIS A 96 -0.39 9.41 9.67
CA HIS A 96 -0.17 10.49 8.71
C HIS A 96 -0.80 11.82 9.18
N PRO A 97 -0.15 12.99 9.01
CA PRO A 97 -0.75 14.29 9.32
C PRO A 97 -1.98 14.58 8.43
N ARG A 98 -2.99 15.27 8.96
CA ARG A 98 -4.22 15.64 8.23
C ARG A 98 -4.12 17.04 7.60
N GLU A 99 -3.01 17.28 6.93
CA GLU A 99 -2.63 18.60 6.41
C GLU A 99 -2.70 18.65 4.88
N CYS A 100 -3.66 17.94 4.28
CA CYS A 100 -3.74 17.84 2.81
C CYS A 100 -3.90 19.22 2.14
N GLN A 101 -4.68 20.13 2.73
CA GLN A 101 -4.90 21.49 2.20
C GLN A 101 -3.63 22.35 2.15
N THR A 102 -2.64 22.01 2.94
CA THR A 102 -1.34 22.70 2.99
C THR A 102 -0.21 21.83 2.44
N CYS A 103 -0.53 20.62 1.94
CA CYS A 103 0.45 19.69 1.42
C CYS A 103 0.78 20.04 -0.03
N GLU A 104 2.06 20.18 -0.36
CA GLU A 104 2.52 20.45 -1.73
C GLU A 104 2.16 19.33 -2.72
N ARG A 105 1.92 18.12 -2.22
CA ARG A 105 1.55 16.94 -3.02
C ARG A 105 0.05 16.77 -3.18
N ASP A 106 -0.76 17.70 -2.68
CA ASP A 106 -2.20 17.65 -2.87
C ASP A 106 -2.54 17.55 -4.37
N ALA A 107 -3.62 16.84 -4.70
CA ALA A 107 -4.03 16.46 -6.05
C ALA A 107 -3.07 15.53 -6.84
N ASN A 108 -1.84 15.28 -6.37
CA ASN A 108 -0.90 14.31 -6.98
C ASN A 108 -0.35 13.31 -5.95
N CYS A 109 -1.15 12.99 -4.92
CA CYS A 109 -0.74 12.12 -3.83
C CYS A 109 -1.29 10.70 -4.05
N GLU A 110 -0.39 9.73 -4.26
CA GLU A 110 -0.75 8.31 -4.38
C GLU A 110 -1.50 7.77 -3.15
N LEU A 111 -1.12 8.23 -1.95
CA LEU A 111 -1.79 7.83 -0.71
C LEU A 111 -3.25 8.33 -0.68
N GLN A 112 -3.49 9.55 -1.15
CA GLN A 112 -4.83 10.15 -1.26
C GLN A 112 -5.67 9.41 -2.30
N ASN A 113 -5.09 9.10 -3.47
CA ASN A 113 -5.75 8.33 -4.53
C ASN A 113 -6.14 6.92 -4.07
N LEU A 114 -5.26 6.25 -3.31
CA LEU A 114 -5.57 4.95 -2.72
C LEU A 114 -6.68 5.05 -1.67
N ALA A 115 -6.68 6.08 -0.83
CA ALA A 115 -7.73 6.30 0.16
C ALA A 115 -9.09 6.50 -0.52
N TYR A 116 -9.11 7.28 -1.60
CA TYR A 116 -10.32 7.48 -2.38
C TYR A 116 -10.82 6.18 -3.02
N SER A 117 -9.95 5.44 -3.70
CA SER A 117 -10.30 4.21 -4.45
C SER A 117 -10.69 3.04 -3.54
N LEU A 118 -10.07 2.90 -2.37
CA LEU A 118 -10.42 1.86 -1.39
C LEU A 118 -11.62 2.25 -0.51
N GLY A 119 -12.11 3.48 -0.62
CA GLY A 119 -13.29 3.94 0.12
C GLY A 119 -13.02 4.30 1.57
N VAL A 120 -11.76 4.57 1.94
CA VAL A 120 -11.41 5.03 3.29
C VAL A 120 -11.86 6.48 3.43
N ARG A 121 -12.75 6.75 4.39
CA ARG A 121 -13.34 8.08 4.63
C ARG A 121 -13.02 8.62 6.01
N GLU A 122 -12.94 7.73 6.99
CA GLU A 122 -12.76 8.08 8.40
C GLU A 122 -11.62 7.26 9.00
N ARG A 123 -11.07 7.75 10.11
CA ARG A 123 -10.06 7.03 10.88
C ARG A 123 -10.76 6.28 11.99
N LEU A 124 -10.70 4.95 11.95
CA LEU A 124 -11.38 4.10 12.93
C LEU A 124 -10.58 3.91 14.22
N PHE A 125 -9.25 3.97 14.17
CA PHE A 125 -8.46 3.77 15.39
C PHE A 125 -8.19 5.09 16.11
N GLU A 126 -8.52 5.11 17.40
CA GLU A 126 -8.20 6.20 18.31
C GLU A 126 -6.83 5.95 18.97
N GLY A 127 -6.09 7.02 19.30
CA GLY A 127 -4.84 6.88 20.06
C GLY A 127 -3.82 7.99 19.84
N ARG A 128 -2.73 7.94 20.62
CA ARG A 128 -1.59 8.85 20.47
C ARG A 128 -0.87 8.56 19.16
N ARG A 129 -0.68 9.59 18.34
CA ARG A 129 0.07 9.49 17.08
C ARG A 129 1.54 9.74 17.31
N LYS A 130 2.38 9.15 16.47
CA LYS A 130 3.81 9.44 16.47
C LYS A 130 4.01 10.90 16.07
N GLN A 131 4.66 11.66 16.95
CA GLN A 131 5.10 13.02 16.65
C GLN A 131 6.60 12.95 16.38
N HIS A 132 6.96 13.24 15.14
CA HIS A 132 8.36 13.43 14.78
C HIS A 132 8.63 14.93 14.75
N PRO A 133 9.70 15.43 15.41
CA PRO A 133 10.10 16.81 15.24
C PRO A 133 10.42 17.01 13.75
N ILE A 134 9.82 18.03 13.15
CA ILE A 134 10.14 18.42 11.77
C ILE A 134 11.56 18.96 11.81
N GLY A 135 12.52 18.15 11.36
CA GLY A 135 13.90 18.59 11.19
C GLY A 135 13.93 19.69 10.14
N SER A 136 14.42 20.86 10.51
CA SER A 136 14.64 21.98 9.60
C SER A 136 15.67 21.59 8.53
N CYS A 137 15.28 21.58 7.27
CA CYS A 137 16.21 21.49 6.15
C CYS A 137 15.63 22.37 5.04
N ALA A 138 15.88 23.68 4.92
CA ALA A 138 16.81 24.66 5.48
C ALA A 138 16.01 26.01 5.53
N THR A 139 16.26 27.06 6.31
CA THR A 139 17.44 27.73 6.87
C THR A 139 16.96 28.54 8.10
N GLY A 140 17.74 28.62 9.18
CA GLY A 140 17.45 29.52 10.31
C GLY A 140 16.19 29.18 11.14
N SER A 141 16.37 28.45 12.24
CA SER A 141 15.38 28.40 13.33
C SER A 141 15.26 29.77 14.03
N PRO A 142 14.15 30.12 14.71
CA PRO A 142 12.94 29.35 14.97
C PRO A 142 11.63 30.14 14.74
N SER A 143 10.52 29.48 14.37
CA SER A 143 9.21 30.00 14.78
C SER A 143 8.39 28.93 15.48
N ARG A 144 8.42 29.03 16.81
CA ARG A 144 7.47 28.40 17.72
C ARG A 144 6.05 28.84 17.34
N ARG A 145 5.22 27.97 16.78
CA ARG A 145 3.75 28.08 16.78
C ARG A 145 3.19 26.66 16.61
N GLY A 146 2.42 26.06 17.51
CA GLY A 146 2.02 26.45 18.85
C GLY A 146 1.57 25.18 19.59
N SER A 147 2.15 24.95 20.76
CA SER A 147 1.60 24.04 21.76
C SER A 147 0.45 24.74 22.47
N GLY A 148 -0.76 24.61 21.93
CA GLY A 148 -1.99 24.96 22.65
C GLY A 148 -2.52 23.72 23.37
N PRO A 149 -2.75 23.75 24.70
CA PRO A 149 -3.42 22.65 25.39
C PRO A 149 -4.89 22.54 24.94
N PRO A 150 -5.52 21.37 25.09
CA PRO A 150 -6.91 21.18 24.68
C PRO A 150 -7.83 22.02 25.59
N LEU A 151 -8.56 22.96 25.00
CA LEU A 151 -9.66 23.63 25.69
C LEU A 151 -10.73 22.58 26.03
N ARG A 152 -10.85 22.26 27.33
CA ARG A 152 -11.98 21.54 27.90
C ARG A 152 -13.08 22.55 28.23
N ARG A 153 -14.27 22.28 27.70
CA ARG A 153 -15.59 22.91 27.91
C ARG A 153 -15.76 24.33 27.39
#